data_AF-W0HXL2-F1
#
_entry.id   AF-W0HXL2-F1
#
_cell.length_a   1.000
_cell.length_b   1.000
_cell.length_c   1.000
_cell.angle_alpha   90.00
_cell.angle_beta   90.00
_cell.angle_gamma   90.00
#
_symmetry.space_group_name_H-M   'P 1'
#
loop_
_entity.id
_entity.type
_entity.pdbx_description
1 polymer ?
#
loop_
_entity_poly.entity_id
_entity_poly.type
_entity_poly.pdbx_seq_one_letter_code
_entity_poly.pdbx_strand_id
1 'polypeptide(L)'
;MKYVLIILLVLVIFIISVTFGAHNDQVVTFNYLLAQSQFRVSTLLTSLFAAGFVIGWVICGLFWLRTRVALMRAERKVKRLEQQLSPLETVPTVPASTPAVAPKE
;
A
#
# COMPACT_ATOMS: atom_id res chain seq x y z
N MET A 1 -2.13 -14.68 -8.57
CA MET A 1 -0.79 -15.30 -8.40
C MET A 1 0.22 -14.43 -7.64
N LYS A 2 0.44 -13.15 -8.01
CA LYS A 2 1.44 -12.28 -7.35
C LYS A 2 1.29 -12.17 -5.82
N TYR A 3 0.07 -11.96 -5.31
CA TYR A 3 -0.17 -11.84 -3.86
C TYR A 3 0.05 -13.15 -3.09
N VAL A 4 -0.28 -14.29 -3.69
CA VAL A 4 -0.04 -15.61 -3.09
C VAL A 4 1.45 -15.86 -2.94
N LEU A 5 2.25 -15.53 -3.97
CA LEU A 5 3.70 -15.68 -3.94
C LEU A 5 4.36 -14.74 -2.93
N ILE A 6 3.86 -13.50 -2.80
CA ILE A 6 4.34 -12.55 -1.78
C ILE A 6 4.01 -13.06 -0.36
N ILE A 7 2.80 -13.57 -0.13
CA ILE A 7 2.40 -14.12 1.17
C ILE A 7 3.25 -15.35 1.52
N LEU A 8 3.48 -16.24 0.56
CA LEU A 8 4.33 -17.42 0.76
C LEU A 8 5.77 -17.00 1.13
N LEU A 9 6.35 -16.04 0.41
CA LEU A 9 7.69 -15.53 0.69
C LEU A 9 7.78 -14.95 2.11
N VAL A 10 6.82 -14.12 2.50
CA VAL A 10 6.76 -13.53 3.84
C VAL A 10 6.63 -14.62 4.91
N LEU A 11 5.81 -15.65 4.67
CA LEU A 11 5.66 -16.78 5.58
C LEU A 11 6.98 -17.54 5.77
N VAL A 12 7.70 -17.83 4.68
CA VAL A 12 9.00 -18.50 4.74
C VAL A 12 10.01 -17.68 5.55
N ILE A 13 10.12 -16.37 5.26
CA ILE A 13 11.00 -15.46 6.01
C ILE A 13 10.62 -15.46 7.49
N PHE A 14 9.33 -15.45 7.81
CA PHE A 14 8.85 -15.47 9.18
C PHE A 14 9.24 -16.76 9.91
N ILE A 15 9.05 -17.92 9.28
CA ILE A 15 9.45 -19.22 9.84
C ILE A 15 10.96 -19.27 10.10
N ILE A 16 11.77 -18.79 9.14
CA ILE A 16 13.23 -18.74 9.29
C ILE A 16 13.62 -17.86 10.48
N SER A 17 13.02 -16.67 10.61
CA SER A 17 13.31 -15.73 11.70
C SER A 17 12.96 -16.31 13.07
N VAL A 18 11.79 -16.96 13.19
CA VAL A 18 11.37 -17.65 14.44
C VAL A 18 12.30 -18.81 14.76
N THR A 19 12.64 -19.63 13.76
CA THR A 19 13.53 -20.80 13.93
C THR A 19 14.94 -20.37 14.33
N PHE A 20 15.47 -19.31 13.72
CA PHE A 20 16.76 -18.73 14.09
C PHE A 20 16.76 -18.22 15.54
N GLY A 21 15.68 -17.57 15.96
CA GLY A 21 15.47 -17.23 17.36
C GLY A 21 15.50 -18.49 18.24
N ALA A 22 14.65 -19.47 17.97
CA ALA A 22 14.51 -20.67 18.81
C ALA A 22 15.81 -21.48 18.96
N HIS A 23 16.66 -21.52 17.92
CA HIS A 23 17.94 -22.25 17.98
C HIS A 23 19.13 -21.44 18.54
N ASN A 24 18.97 -20.14 18.78
CA ASN A 24 20.02 -19.28 19.37
C ASN A 24 19.94 -19.26 20.91
N ASP A 25 20.05 -20.43 21.53
CA ASP A 25 19.97 -20.62 22.98
C ASP A 25 21.19 -20.10 23.77
N GLN A 26 22.14 -19.46 23.10
CA GLN A 26 23.29 -18.86 23.75
C GLN A 26 22.84 -17.75 24.71
N VAL A 27 23.18 -17.93 25.98
CA VAL A 27 22.90 -16.97 27.05
C VAL A 27 24.03 -15.95 27.12
N VAL A 28 23.71 -14.66 26.96
CA VAL A 28 24.64 -13.56 27.16
C VAL A 28 24.36 -12.93 28.53
N THR A 29 25.38 -12.90 29.37
CA THR A 29 25.34 -12.26 30.68
C THR A 29 25.55 -10.75 30.54
N PHE A 30 24.50 -9.98 30.79
CA PHE A 30 24.60 -8.54 30.94
C PHE A 30 24.90 -8.20 32.39
N ASN A 31 26.14 -7.81 32.67
CA ASN A 31 26.52 -7.25 33.96
C ASN A 31 26.14 -5.77 33.97
N TYR A 32 24.98 -5.44 34.53
CA TYR A 32 24.73 -4.08 34.96
C TYR A 32 25.50 -3.87 36.27
N LEU A 33 26.07 -2.69 36.47
CA LEU A 33 26.99 -2.35 37.58
C LEU A 33 26.45 -2.67 39.00
N LEU A 34 25.16 -3.00 39.12
CA LEU A 34 24.46 -3.36 40.36
C LEU A 34 23.71 -4.71 40.27
N ALA A 35 23.59 -5.34 39.08
CA ALA A 35 22.85 -6.59 38.88
C ALA A 35 23.24 -7.32 37.58
N GLN A 36 23.35 -8.65 37.64
CA GLN A 36 23.63 -9.49 36.48
C GLN A 36 22.31 -10.04 35.90
N SER A 37 21.97 -9.66 34.66
CA SER A 37 20.81 -10.21 33.95
C SER A 37 21.27 -11.19 32.88
N GLN A 38 20.66 -12.37 32.85
CA GLN A 38 20.93 -13.40 31.86
C GLN A 38 19.85 -13.35 30.78
N PHE A 39 20.23 -12.91 29.57
CA PHE A 39 19.30 -12.90 28.44
C PHE A 39 19.83 -13.80 27.34
N ARG A 40 18.93 -14.58 26.71
CA ARG A 40 19.26 -15.36 25.52
C ARG A 40 19.35 -14.42 24.33
N VAL A 41 20.35 -14.63 23.47
CA VAL A 41 20.50 -13.89 22.21
C VAL A 41 19.23 -14.02 21.37
N SER A 42 18.64 -15.22 21.37
CA SER A 42 17.31 -15.52 20.85
C SER A 42 16.26 -14.47 21.22
N THR A 43 16.08 -14.19 22.52
CA THR A 43 15.00 -13.33 23.00
C THR A 43 15.21 -11.88 22.59
N LEU A 44 16.46 -11.40 22.64
CA LEU A 44 16.81 -10.07 22.15
C LEU A 44 16.51 -9.95 20.66
N LEU A 45 17.01 -10.89 19.86
CA LEU A 45 16.84 -10.88 18.40
C LEU A 45 15.36 -10.96 18.01
N THR A 46 14.59 -11.87 18.62
CA THR A 46 13.15 -11.98 18.39
C THR A 46 12.41 -10.70 18.79
N SER A 47 12.77 -10.08 19.91
CA SER A 47 12.12 -8.83 20.35
C SER A 47 12.38 -7.67 19.39
N LEU A 48 13.63 -7.51 18.91
CA LEU A 48 14.00 -6.48 17.95
C LEU A 48 13.31 -6.72 16.60
N PHE A 49 13.29 -7.96 16.13
CA PHE A 49 12.66 -8.32 14.87
C PHE A 49 11.14 -8.11 14.92
N ALA A 50 10.50 -8.52 16.01
CA ALA A 50 9.08 -8.30 16.24
C ALA A 50 8.75 -6.80 16.31
N ALA A 51 9.53 -6.01 17.06
CA ALA A 51 9.35 -4.56 17.14
C ALA A 51 9.52 -3.90 15.77
N GLY A 52 10.59 -4.25 15.03
CA GLY A 52 10.84 -3.75 13.68
C GLY A 52 9.74 -4.12 12.70
N PHE A 53 9.21 -5.35 12.79
CA PHE A 53 8.08 -5.80 11.99
C PHE A 53 6.81 -5.02 12.29
N VAL A 54 6.47 -4.80 13.57
CA VAL A 54 5.30 -4.00 13.97
C VAL A 54 5.42 -2.57 13.45
N ILE A 55 6.58 -1.94 13.60
CA ILE A 55 6.83 -0.58 13.08
C ILE A 55 6.68 -0.56 11.55
N GLY A 56 7.32 -1.49 10.84
CA GLY A 56 7.23 -1.60 9.40
C GLY A 56 5.79 -1.83 8.92
N TRP A 57 5.03 -2.67 9.61
CA TRP A 57 3.62 -2.93 9.33
C TRP A 57 2.77 -1.67 9.48
N VAL A 58 2.96 -0.92 10.58
CA VAL A 58 2.22 0.32 10.84
C VAL A 58 2.52 1.37 9.76
N ILE A 59 3.81 1.57 9.42
CA ILE A 59 4.21 2.53 8.39
C ILE A 59 3.64 2.12 7.03
N CYS A 60 3.81 0.85 6.64
CA CYS A 60 3.30 0.33 5.37
C CYS A 60 1.77 0.42 5.30
N GLY A 61 1.07 0.03 6.36
CA GLY A 61 -0.40 0.12 6.45
C GLY A 61 -0.91 1.54 6.33
N LEU A 62 -0.25 2.51 6.99
CA LEU A 62 -0.61 3.92 6.90
C LEU A 62 -0.40 4.48 5.48
N PHE A 63 0.74 4.17 4.85
CA PHE A 63 1.02 4.58 3.47
C PHE A 63 0.03 3.96 2.48
N TRP A 64 -0.27 2.67 2.62
CA TRP A 64 -1.25 1.98 1.78
C TRP A 64 -2.63 2.61 1.92
N LEU A 65 -3.09 2.88 3.15
CA LEU A 65 -4.37 3.53 3.40
C LEU A 65 -4.41 4.94 2.79
N ARG A 66 -3.35 5.73 2.95
CA ARG A 66 -3.25 7.06 2.35
C ARG A 66 -3.39 7.00 0.83
N THR A 67 -2.65 6.10 0.18
CA THR A 67 -2.68 5.91 -1.27
C THR A 67 -4.07 5.45 -1.74
N ARG A 68 -4.70 4.54 -1.01
CA ARG A 68 -6.09 4.10 -1.29
C ARG A 68 -7.09 5.26 -1.19
N VAL A 69 -6.99 6.08 -0.15
CA VAL A 69 -7.85 7.26 0.01
C VAL A 69 -7.61 8.28 -1.10
N ALA A 70 -6.35 8.48 -1.50
CA ALA A 70 -6.00 9.37 -2.62
C ALA A 70 -6.60 8.90 -3.94
N LEU A 71 -6.54 7.61 -4.24
CA LEU A 71 -7.18 7.01 -5.42
C LEU A 71 -8.70 7.24 -5.42
N MET A 72 -9.37 6.93 -4.30
CA MET A 72 -10.82 7.12 -4.19
C MET A 72 -11.23 8.59 -4.39
N ARG A 73 -10.42 9.53 -3.88
CA ARG A 73 -10.65 10.97 -4.07
C ARG A 73 -10.40 11.38 -5.53
N ALA A 74 -9.38 10.83 -6.18
CA ALA A 74 -9.07 11.10 -7.59
C ALA A 74 -10.19 10.60 -8.51
N GLU A 75 -10.66 9.36 -8.33
CA GLU A 75 -11.79 8.79 -9.08
C GLU A 75 -13.06 9.63 -8.93
N ARG A 76 -13.36 10.10 -7.71
CA ARG A 76 -14.50 11.00 -7.47
C ARG A 76 -14.36 12.35 -8.18
N LYS A 77 -13.14 12.89 -8.29
CA LYS A 77 -12.86 14.14 -9.02
C LYS A 77 -13.04 13.93 -10.53
N VAL A 78 -12.50 12.84 -11.08
CA VAL A 78 -12.65 12.47 -12.49
C VAL A 78 -14.14 12.36 -12.85
N LYS A 79 -14.91 11.62 -12.06
CA LYS A 79 -16.35 11.43 -12.31
C LYS A 79 -17.15 12.75 -12.30
N ARG A 80 -16.78 13.70 -11.43
CA ARG A 80 -17.41 15.03 -11.39
C ARG A 80 -17.07 15.89 -12.60
N LEU A 81 -15.82 15.83 -13.07
CA LEU A 81 -15.38 16.55 -14.27
C LEU A 81 -16.05 15.98 -15.53
N GLU A 82 -16.13 14.66 -15.65
CA GLU A 82 -16.88 13.99 -16.74
C GLU A 82 -18.36 14.41 -16.75
N GLN A 83 -19.00 14.48 -15.58
CA GLN A 83 -20.39 14.95 -15.46
C GLN A 83 -20.58 16.44 -15.79
N GLN A 84 -19.55 17.28 -15.66
CA GLN A 84 -19.60 18.70 -16.06
C GLN A 84 -19.33 18.91 -17.55
N LEU A 85 -18.60 18.00 -18.20
CA LEU A 85 -18.35 18.01 -19.64
C LEU A 85 -19.55 17.47 -20.44
N SER A 86 -20.30 16.51 -19.89
CA SER A 86 -21.45 15.89 -20.57
C SER A 86 -22.57 16.88 -20.99
N PRO A 87 -22.91 17.92 -20.19
CA PRO A 87 -23.84 18.97 -20.62
C PRO A 87 -23.29 19.91 -21.71
N LEU A 88 -21.95 19.99 -21.87
CA LEU A 88 -21.31 20.90 -22.82
C LEU A 88 -21.29 20.33 -24.26
N GLU A 89 -21.40 19.01 -24.39
CA GLU A 89 -21.49 18.30 -25.69
C GLU A 89 -22.95 18.22 -26.21
N THR A 90 -23.94 18.54 -25.38
CA THR A 90 -25.37 18.59 -25.76
C THR A 90 -25.84 19.94 -26.33
N VAL A 91 -24.94 20.86 -26.70
CA VAL A 91 -25.35 21.94 -27.60
C VAL A 91 -25.66 21.29 -28.95
N PRO A 92 -26.93 21.27 -29.39
CA PRO A 92 -27.23 20.77 -30.71
C PRO A 92 -26.53 21.72 -31.67
N THR A 93 -25.56 21.20 -32.42
CA THR A 93 -25.08 21.83 -33.64
C THR A 93 -26.32 22.04 -34.50
N VAL A 94 -26.87 23.24 -34.43
CA VAL A 94 -27.94 23.71 -35.31
C VAL A 94 -27.52 23.30 -36.72
N PRO A 95 -28.30 22.48 -37.45
CA PRO A 95 -28.02 22.29 -38.85
C PRO A 95 -28.20 23.67 -39.47
N ALA A 96 -27.08 24.31 -39.79
CA ALA A 96 -27.07 25.50 -40.61
C ALA A 96 -27.75 25.08 -41.91
N SER A 97 -29.02 25.45 -42.01
CA SER A 97 -29.83 25.34 -43.20
C SER A 97 -29.15 26.21 -44.26
N THR A 98 -28.31 25.60 -45.08
CA THR A 98 -27.93 26.14 -46.37
C THR A 98 -29.12 25.94 -47.28
N PRO A 99 -29.83 26.99 -47.75
CA PRO A 99 -30.73 26.83 -48.87
C PRO A 99 -29.83 26.72 -50.10
N ALA A 100 -29.54 25.48 -50.52
CA ALA A 100 -29.00 25.21 -51.83
C ALA A 100 -30.10 25.51 -52.86
N VAL A 101 -30.11 26.75 -53.35
CA VAL A 101 -30.85 27.11 -54.57
C VAL A 101 -30.00 26.64 -55.75
N ALA A 102 -30.53 25.64 -56.44
CA ALA A 102 -29.96 25.03 -57.64
C ALA A 102 -29.81 26.05 -58.78
N PRO A 103 -28.78 25.92 -59.66
CA PRO A 103 -28.78 26.61 -60.93
C PRO A 103 -29.72 25.87 -61.89
N LYS A 104 -30.69 26.60 -62.45
CA LYS A 104 -31.37 26.24 -63.71
C LYS A 104 -31.09 27.34 -64.72
N GLU A 105 -30.75 26.87 -65.92
CA GLU A 105 -30.46 27.54 -67.20
C GLU A 105 -28.99 27.94 -67.44
#